data_AF-A0AAJ1SII7-F1
#
_entry.id   AF-A0AAJ1SII7-F1
#
_cell.length_a   1.000
_cell.length_b   1.000
_cell.length_c   1.000
_cell.angle_alpha   90.00
_cell.angle_beta   90.00
_cell.angle_gamma   90.00
#
_symmetry.space_group_name_H-M   'P 1'
#
loop_
_entity.id
_entity.type
_entity.pdbx_description
1 polymer ?
#
loop_
_entity_poly.entity_id
_entity_poly.type
_entity_poly.pdbx_seq_one_letter_code
_entity_poly.pdbx_strand_id
1 'polypeptide(L)'
;MLLIGGKQGVFALGSLIVNIVLLLLLLLLFTKTEGISLLNIAILFVVIRIIVSILALDGWNRSSIIKISAAVTSVFLAFFICLLTMNHWKDQGLRYEELNYLTRPYRSVFLSSVLIGTAGGTLDTVITVIATLEELTKQQPKISAKQLWLSGRQVGRDVIGSMANILLFVYISGAIPSLLLYLGNQWSFKETVEQHLSLEFLRVIAGSLGIVLSIPIAVLFFLAVRRLKK
;
A
#
# COMPACT_ATOMS: atom_id res chain seq x y z
N MET A 1 -22.11 -2.65 2.64
CA MET A 1 -21.44 -2.30 3.92
C MET A 1 -22.41 -2.01 5.04
N LEU A 2 -23.42 -1.15 4.86
CA LEU A 2 -24.37 -0.82 5.93
C LEU A 2 -25.26 -1.99 6.37
N LEU A 3 -25.79 -2.76 5.40
CA LEU A 3 -26.66 -3.91 5.66
C LEU A 3 -25.97 -5.06 6.42
N ILE A 4 -24.68 -5.30 6.18
CA ILE A 4 -23.94 -6.46 6.73
C ILE A 4 -23.00 -6.04 7.87
N GLY A 5 -22.35 -4.88 7.74
CA GLY A 5 -21.35 -4.39 8.70
C GLY A 5 -21.89 -3.46 9.79
N GLY A 6 -23.17 -3.08 9.74
CA GLY A 6 -23.81 -2.21 10.73
C GLY A 6 -22.98 -0.95 11.05
N LYS A 7 -22.70 -0.72 12.34
CA LYS A 7 -21.89 0.43 12.81
C LYS A 7 -20.47 0.41 12.26
N GLN A 8 -19.81 -0.74 12.17
CA GLN A 8 -18.45 -0.85 11.61
C GLN A 8 -18.44 -0.52 10.11
N GLY A 9 -19.52 -0.87 9.39
CA GLY A 9 -19.72 -0.47 8.00
C GLY A 9 -19.81 1.04 7.80
N VAL A 10 -20.43 1.78 8.75
CA VAL A 10 -20.47 3.26 8.73
C VAL A 10 -19.06 3.84 8.90
N PHE A 11 -18.29 3.33 9.87
CA PHE A 11 -16.93 3.80 10.13
C PHE A 11 -15.99 3.54 8.94
N ALA A 12 -16.10 2.36 8.32
CA ALA A 12 -15.33 2.03 7.11
C ALA A 12 -15.66 2.99 5.94
N LEU A 13 -16.94 3.28 5.70
CA LEU A 13 -17.35 4.25 4.68
C LEU A 13 -16.87 5.68 5.00
N GLY A 14 -17.00 6.11 6.27
CA GLY A 14 -16.51 7.41 6.71
C GLY A 14 -15.00 7.54 6.50
N SER A 15 -14.22 6.53 6.88
CA SER A 15 -12.77 6.47 6.65
C SER A 15 -12.42 6.60 5.17
N LEU A 16 -13.14 5.87 4.30
CA LEU A 16 -12.95 5.95 2.86
C LEU A 16 -13.19 7.35 2.31
N ILE A 17 -14.28 8.01 2.73
CA ILE A 17 -14.58 9.40 2.32
C ILE A 17 -13.47 10.34 2.79
N VAL A 18 -13.03 10.23 4.05
CA VAL A 18 -11.94 11.06 4.58
C VAL A 18 -10.64 10.84 3.78
N ASN A 19 -10.31 9.60 3.43
CA ASN A 19 -9.14 9.29 2.61
C ASN A 19 -9.23 9.89 1.19
N ILE A 20 -10.41 9.88 0.57
CA ILE A 20 -10.64 10.53 -0.74
C ILE A 20 -10.47 12.05 -0.60
N VAL A 21 -11.09 12.67 0.41
CA VAL A 21 -10.98 14.11 0.65
C VAL A 21 -9.52 14.51 0.92
N LEU A 22 -8.80 13.74 1.73
CA LEU A 22 -7.37 13.94 1.98
C LEU A 22 -6.53 13.84 0.70
N LEU A 23 -6.82 12.88 -0.17
CA LEU A 23 -6.13 12.73 -1.46
C LEU A 23 -6.40 13.94 -2.37
N LEU A 24 -7.66 14.37 -2.49
CA LEU A 24 -8.03 15.53 -3.29
C LEU A 24 -7.39 16.82 -2.75
N LEU A 25 -7.38 17.01 -1.43
CA LEU A 25 -6.74 18.15 -0.79
C LEU A 25 -5.23 18.16 -1.05
N LEU A 26 -4.57 17.00 -0.99
CA LEU A 26 -3.16 16.85 -1.37
C LEU A 26 -2.91 17.32 -2.80
N LEU A 27 -3.75 16.89 -3.76
CA LEU A 27 -3.58 17.26 -5.16
C LEU A 27 -3.78 18.76 -5.36
N LEU A 28 -4.77 19.35 -4.70
CA LEU A 28 -5.00 20.80 -4.71
C LEU A 28 -3.83 21.57 -4.11
N LEU A 29 -3.28 21.09 -2.99
CA LEU A 29 -2.13 21.72 -2.33
C LEU A 29 -0.92 21.69 -3.27
N PHE A 30 -0.64 20.54 -3.89
CA PHE A 30 0.44 20.39 -4.88
C PHE A 30 0.30 21.38 -6.05
N THR A 31 -0.91 21.60 -6.56
CA THR A 31 -1.11 22.58 -7.66
C THR A 31 -0.88 24.03 -7.25
N LYS A 32 -1.01 24.36 -5.96
CA LYS A 32 -0.90 25.73 -5.43
C LYS A 32 0.49 26.08 -4.89
N THR A 33 1.25 25.09 -4.42
CA THR A 33 2.62 25.31 -3.92
C THR A 33 3.64 25.10 -5.02
N GLU A 34 4.32 26.17 -5.43
CA GLU A 34 5.47 26.09 -6.31
C GLU A 34 6.70 25.57 -5.56
N GLY A 35 7.48 24.69 -6.19
CA GLY A 35 8.77 24.23 -5.69
C GLY A 35 8.77 23.00 -4.77
N ILE A 36 7.60 22.52 -4.30
CA ILE A 36 7.52 21.28 -3.49
C ILE A 36 7.36 20.06 -4.41
N SER A 37 8.16 19.01 -4.17
CA SER A 37 8.01 17.74 -4.91
C SER A 37 6.72 17.03 -4.50
N LEU A 38 6.01 16.43 -5.46
CA LEU A 38 4.79 15.66 -5.17
C LEU A 38 5.09 14.51 -4.18
N LEU A 39 6.31 13.97 -4.24
CA LEU A 39 6.74 12.89 -3.38
C LEU A 39 6.69 13.27 -1.89
N ASN A 40 7.16 14.47 -1.54
CA ASN A 40 7.16 14.91 -0.14
C ASN A 40 5.75 15.04 0.41
N ILE A 41 4.81 15.54 -0.40
CA ILE A 41 3.41 15.67 -0.01
C ILE A 41 2.75 14.28 0.06
N ALA A 42 3.10 13.36 -0.85
CA ALA A 42 2.63 11.97 -0.83
C ALA A 42 3.10 11.21 0.41
N ILE A 43 4.34 11.42 0.86
CA ILE A 43 4.87 10.86 2.12
C ILE A 43 3.99 11.28 3.31
N LEU A 44 3.71 12.59 3.42
CA LEU A 44 2.86 13.12 4.48
C LEU A 44 1.45 12.51 4.42
N PHE A 45 0.86 12.46 3.22
CA PHE A 45 -0.47 11.86 3.04
C PHE A 45 -0.50 10.38 3.40
N VAL A 46 0.50 9.59 3.02
CA VAL A 46 0.55 8.16 3.33
C VAL A 46 0.62 7.92 4.83
N VAL A 47 1.36 8.73 5.57
CA VAL A 47 1.38 8.65 7.04
C VAL A 47 0.01 9.01 7.63
N ILE A 48 -0.56 10.16 7.21
CA ILE A 48 -1.86 10.63 7.71
C ILE A 48 -2.97 9.63 7.41
N ARG A 49 -3.06 9.12 6.18
CA ARG A 49 -4.10 8.17 5.78
C ARG A 49 -4.03 6.87 6.57
N ILE A 50 -2.82 6.37 6.89
CA ILE A 50 -2.64 5.15 7.70
C ILE A 50 -3.20 5.39 9.10
N ILE A 51 -2.85 6.52 9.71
CA ILE A 51 -3.33 6.90 11.05
C ILE A 51 -4.85 7.02 11.05
N VAL A 52 -5.42 7.79 10.12
CA VAL A 52 -6.87 8.00 10.02
C VAL A 52 -7.60 6.67 9.82
N SER A 53 -7.10 5.82 8.92
CA SER A 53 -7.75 4.55 8.60
C SER A 53 -7.78 3.60 9.79
N ILE A 54 -6.67 3.48 10.52
CA ILE A 54 -6.60 2.60 11.70
C ILE A 54 -7.43 3.16 12.85
N LEU A 55 -7.38 4.47 13.11
CA LEU A 55 -8.16 5.09 14.18
C LEU A 55 -9.67 5.02 13.92
N ALA A 56 -10.09 5.10 12.66
CA ALA A 56 -11.50 4.94 12.30
C ALA A 56 -12.02 3.51 12.53
N LEU A 57 -11.18 2.49 12.32
CA LEU A 57 -11.57 1.08 12.43
C LEU A 57 -11.43 0.53 13.86
N ASP A 58 -10.30 0.78 14.51
CA ASP A 58 -9.96 0.20 15.83
C ASP A 58 -10.13 1.18 17.00
N GLY A 59 -10.32 2.48 16.71
CA GLY A 59 -10.25 3.54 17.72
C GLY A 59 -8.82 3.78 18.22
N TRP A 60 -8.69 4.60 19.26
CA TRP A 60 -7.39 4.82 19.90
C TRP A 60 -7.12 3.75 20.96
N ASN A 61 -6.25 2.80 20.65
CA ASN A 61 -5.84 1.77 21.60
C ASN A 61 -4.39 1.30 21.32
N ARG A 62 -3.86 0.39 22.16
CA ARG A 62 -2.49 -0.13 21.97
C ARG A 62 -2.33 -0.93 20.67
N SER A 63 -3.36 -1.63 20.21
CA SER A 63 -3.37 -2.32 18.92
C SER A 63 -3.11 -1.34 17.78
N SER A 64 -3.80 -0.20 17.81
CA SER A 64 -3.72 0.84 16.79
C SER A 64 -2.30 1.36 16.65
N ILE A 65 -1.59 1.56 17.76
CA ILE A 65 -0.18 2.01 17.74
C ILE A 65 0.73 0.94 17.08
N ILE A 66 0.52 -0.34 17.40
CA ILE A 66 1.27 -1.46 16.79
C ILE A 66 0.99 -1.50 15.28
N LYS A 67 -0.28 -1.43 14.88
CA LYS A 67 -0.71 -1.45 13.47
C LYS A 67 -0.15 -0.27 12.69
N ILE A 68 -0.22 0.95 13.24
CA ILE A 68 0.34 2.16 12.60
C ILE A 68 1.85 2.00 12.41
N SER A 69 2.57 1.61 13.47
CA SER A 69 4.03 1.47 13.42
C SER A 69 4.47 0.39 12.42
N ALA A 70 3.79 -0.75 12.43
CA ALA A 70 4.04 -1.82 11.48
C ALA A 70 3.73 -1.40 10.03
N ALA A 71 2.58 -0.76 9.78
CA ALA A 71 2.18 -0.34 8.44
C ALA A 71 3.12 0.73 7.87
N VAL A 72 3.43 1.78 8.65
CA VAL A 72 4.39 2.82 8.26
C VAL A 72 5.75 2.18 7.94
N THR A 73 6.30 1.38 8.86
CA THR A 73 7.61 0.73 8.63
C THR A 73 7.61 -0.13 7.38
N SER A 74 6.55 -0.91 7.14
CA SER A 74 6.45 -1.80 5.97
C SER A 74 6.39 -1.03 4.65
N VAL A 75 5.56 0.01 4.59
CA VAL A 75 5.40 0.84 3.38
C VAL A 75 6.69 1.55 3.05
N PHE A 76 7.31 2.21 4.04
CA PHE A 76 8.55 2.96 3.80
C PHE A 76 9.73 2.05 3.49
N LEU A 77 9.82 0.86 4.11
CA LEU A 77 10.87 -0.10 3.77
C LEU A 77 10.73 -0.62 2.34
N ALA A 78 9.51 -0.99 1.92
CA ALA A 78 9.26 -1.44 0.56
C ALA A 78 9.51 -0.33 -0.47
N PHE A 79 9.08 0.89 -0.16
CA PHE A 79 9.33 2.05 -1.01
C PHE A 79 10.83 2.37 -1.11
N PHE A 80 11.57 2.28 -0.01
CA PHE A 80 13.01 2.49 0.00
C PHE A 80 13.74 1.44 -0.83
N ILE A 81 13.37 0.17 -0.73
CA ILE A 81 13.92 -0.90 -1.59
C ILE A 81 13.62 -0.59 -3.06
N CYS A 82 12.39 -0.21 -3.40
CA CYS A 82 12.02 0.18 -4.76
C CYS A 82 12.87 1.36 -5.27
N LEU A 83 13.06 2.40 -4.45
CA LEU A 83 13.91 3.55 -4.79
C LEU A 83 15.36 3.15 -5.05
N LEU A 84 15.93 2.29 -4.20
CA LEU A 84 17.30 1.80 -4.37
C LEU A 84 17.44 0.99 -5.66
N THR A 85 16.49 0.10 -5.94
CA THR A 85 16.48 -0.69 -7.18
C THR A 85 16.39 0.23 -8.40
N MET A 86 15.46 1.18 -8.42
CA MET A 86 15.32 2.14 -9.51
C MET A 86 16.61 2.97 -9.73
N ASN A 87 17.22 3.46 -8.65
CA ASN A 87 18.49 4.19 -8.72
C ASN A 87 19.65 3.31 -9.24
N HIS A 88 19.74 2.05 -8.78
CA HIS A 88 20.80 1.12 -9.18
C HIS A 88 20.75 0.81 -10.68
N TRP A 89 19.55 0.58 -11.20
CA TRP A 89 19.32 0.32 -12.62
C TRP A 89 19.17 1.62 -13.44
N LYS A 90 19.32 2.81 -12.84
CA LYS A 90 19.13 4.11 -13.50
C LYS A 90 17.83 4.20 -14.30
N ASP A 91 16.75 3.66 -13.71
CA ASP A 91 15.42 3.56 -14.32
C ASP A 91 15.41 2.81 -15.69
N GLN A 92 16.42 1.98 -15.98
CA GLN A 92 16.46 1.17 -17.21
C GLN A 92 15.23 0.26 -17.32
N GLY A 93 14.62 0.25 -18.50
CA GLY A 93 13.40 -0.51 -18.76
C GLY A 93 12.11 0.20 -18.32
N LEU A 94 12.18 1.37 -17.68
CA LEU A 94 11.02 2.18 -17.36
C LEU A 94 10.78 3.22 -18.44
N ARG A 95 9.54 3.24 -18.94
CA ARG A 95 9.12 4.12 -20.03
C ARG A 95 8.16 5.17 -19.49
N TYR A 96 8.65 6.40 -19.38
CA TYR A 96 7.90 7.54 -18.85
C TYR A 96 7.05 8.23 -19.93
N GLU A 97 6.96 7.67 -21.14
CA GLU A 97 6.28 8.26 -22.29
C GLU A 97 4.80 8.51 -22.05
N GLU A 98 4.16 7.70 -21.21
CA GLU A 98 2.77 7.93 -20.77
C GLU A 98 2.64 9.20 -19.96
N LEU A 99 3.70 9.62 -19.27
CA LEU A 99 3.72 10.78 -18.41
C LEU A 99 4.15 12.04 -19.16
N ASN A 100 4.42 11.96 -20.47
CA ASN A 100 4.85 13.10 -21.30
C ASN A 100 3.83 14.24 -21.38
N TYR A 101 2.55 14.03 -21.03
CA TYR A 101 1.58 15.11 -20.91
C TYR A 101 1.75 15.95 -19.62
N LEU A 102 2.59 15.50 -18.68
CA LEU A 102 2.86 16.23 -17.44
C LEU A 102 3.91 17.32 -17.67
N THR A 103 3.63 18.53 -17.19
CA THR A 103 4.58 19.66 -17.17
C THR A 103 5.56 19.61 -16.00
N ARG A 104 5.67 18.47 -15.32
CA ARG A 104 6.33 18.28 -14.02
C ARG A 104 7.23 17.02 -14.05
N PRO A 105 8.22 16.89 -13.14
CA PRO A 105 9.16 15.78 -13.19
C PRO A 105 8.48 14.41 -13.06
N TYR A 106 8.49 13.64 -14.15
CA TYR A 106 7.80 12.35 -14.30
C TYR A 106 8.13 11.37 -13.18
N ARG A 107 9.40 11.31 -12.79
CA ARG A 107 9.92 10.44 -11.74
C ARG A 107 9.30 10.73 -10.37
N SER A 108 9.12 12.01 -10.01
CA SER A 108 8.48 12.38 -8.74
C SER A 108 7.03 11.93 -8.71
N VAL A 109 6.32 12.08 -9.83
CA VAL A 109 4.91 11.71 -9.92
C VAL A 109 4.74 10.21 -9.84
N PHE A 110 5.58 9.48 -10.58
CA PHE A 110 5.60 8.03 -10.55
C PHE A 110 5.90 7.48 -9.15
N LEU A 111 6.96 7.96 -8.49
CA LEU A 111 7.30 7.52 -7.13
C LEU A 111 6.19 7.82 -6.11
N SER A 112 5.49 8.95 -6.26
CA SER A 112 4.33 9.28 -5.44
C SER A 112 3.20 8.27 -5.63
N SER A 113 2.92 7.89 -6.89
CA SER A 113 1.91 6.87 -7.22
C SER A 113 2.26 5.50 -6.64
N VAL A 114 3.53 5.10 -6.72
CA VAL A 114 4.03 3.84 -6.14
C VAL A 114 3.84 3.84 -4.62
N LEU A 115 4.21 4.94 -3.94
CA LEU A 115 4.08 5.04 -2.49
C LEU A 115 2.62 4.95 -2.03
N ILE A 116 1.71 5.68 -2.69
CA ILE A 116 0.27 5.67 -2.38
C ILE A 116 -0.33 4.29 -2.63
N GLY A 117 0.04 3.67 -3.75
CA GLY A 117 -0.44 2.35 -4.14
C GLY A 117 0.00 1.23 -3.19
N THR A 118 1.29 1.20 -2.84
CA THR A 118 1.85 0.23 -1.89
C THR A 118 1.19 0.34 -0.52
N ALA A 119 0.84 1.56 -0.08
CA ALA A 119 0.17 1.77 1.20
C ALA A 119 -1.23 1.16 1.29
N GLY A 120 -1.87 0.78 0.19
CA GLY A 120 -3.18 0.11 0.19
C GLY A 120 -3.08 -1.32 0.71
N GLY A 121 -2.55 -2.22 -0.12
CA GLY A 121 -2.47 -3.65 0.21
C GLY A 121 -1.64 -3.95 1.46
N THR A 122 -0.61 -3.15 1.73
CA THR A 122 0.18 -3.29 2.97
C THR A 122 -0.67 -3.03 4.21
N LEU A 123 -1.52 -1.99 4.21
CA LEU A 123 -2.33 -1.65 5.37
C LEU A 123 -3.31 -2.77 5.71
N ASP A 124 -4.02 -3.29 4.72
CA ASP A 124 -5.01 -4.37 4.91
C ASP A 124 -4.35 -5.66 5.43
N THR A 125 -3.15 -5.96 4.93
CA THR A 125 -2.37 -7.11 5.38
C THR A 125 -1.92 -6.97 6.84
N VAL A 126 -1.44 -5.78 7.23
CA VAL A 126 -1.04 -5.50 8.61
C VAL A 126 -2.22 -5.60 9.57
N ILE A 127 -3.36 -5.00 9.21
CA ILE A 127 -4.58 -5.04 10.04
C ILE A 127 -5.02 -6.50 10.22
N THR A 128 -5.08 -7.27 9.15
CA THR A 128 -5.52 -8.68 9.16
C THR A 128 -4.60 -9.53 10.05
N VAL A 129 -3.29 -9.47 9.82
CA VAL A 129 -2.32 -10.28 10.59
C VAL A 129 -2.36 -9.92 12.07
N ILE A 130 -2.33 -8.63 12.42
CA ILE A 130 -2.34 -8.23 13.84
C ILE A 130 -3.66 -8.57 14.51
N ALA A 131 -4.80 -8.35 13.85
CA ALA A 131 -6.11 -8.70 14.40
C ALA A 131 -6.21 -10.20 14.70
N THR A 132 -5.72 -11.07 13.81
CA THR A 132 -5.68 -12.51 14.07
C THR A 132 -4.76 -12.88 15.23
N LEU A 133 -3.57 -12.26 15.33
CA LEU A 133 -2.66 -12.50 16.47
C LEU A 133 -3.26 -12.05 17.81
N GLU A 134 -4.01 -10.95 17.80
CA GLU A 134 -4.74 -10.46 18.97
C GLU A 134 -5.84 -11.42 19.40
N GLU A 135 -6.63 -11.91 18.46
CA GLU A 135 -7.67 -12.90 18.72
C GLU A 135 -7.08 -14.20 19.28
N LEU A 136 -6.02 -14.73 18.66
CA LEU A 136 -5.30 -15.90 19.16
C LEU A 136 -4.75 -15.69 20.57
N THR A 137 -4.23 -14.50 20.87
CA THR A 137 -3.70 -14.18 22.21
C THR A 137 -4.82 -14.06 23.25
N LYS A 138 -6.00 -13.56 22.85
CA LYS A 138 -7.20 -13.50 23.72
C LYS A 138 -7.73 -14.90 24.03
N GLN A 139 -7.81 -15.77 23.03
CA GLN A 139 -8.30 -17.14 23.18
C GLN A 139 -7.32 -18.03 23.96
N GLN A 140 -6.01 -17.88 23.72
CA GLN A 140 -4.97 -18.65 24.38
C GLN A 140 -3.88 -17.75 25.00
N PRO A 141 -4.07 -17.23 26.23
CA PRO A 141 -3.13 -16.29 26.86
C PRO A 141 -1.70 -16.82 27.02
N LYS A 142 -1.56 -18.15 27.17
CA LYS A 142 -0.27 -18.86 27.31
C LYS A 142 0.41 -19.21 25.98
N ILE A 143 -0.13 -18.77 24.83
CA ILE A 143 0.44 -19.08 23.51
C ILE A 143 1.90 -18.61 23.41
N SER A 144 2.77 -19.47 22.87
CA SER A 144 4.20 -19.16 22.74
C SER A 144 4.47 -18.15 21.62
N ALA A 145 5.58 -17.40 21.71
CA ALA A 145 6.00 -16.48 20.66
C ALA A 145 6.26 -17.19 19.32
N LYS A 146 6.78 -18.43 19.37
CA LYS A 146 7.01 -19.27 18.18
C LYS A 146 5.70 -19.65 17.50
N GLN A 147 4.67 -20.00 18.27
CA GLN A 147 3.34 -20.29 17.72
C GLN A 147 2.72 -19.04 17.08
N LEU A 148 2.77 -17.88 17.74
CA LEU A 148 2.30 -16.62 17.12
C LEU A 148 3.05 -16.30 15.83
N TRP A 149 4.36 -16.54 15.77
CA TRP A 149 5.13 -16.34 14.54
C TRP A 149 4.64 -17.23 13.40
N LEU A 150 4.46 -18.53 13.69
CA LEU A 150 3.97 -19.49 12.70
C LEU A 150 2.55 -19.17 12.25
N SER A 151 1.65 -18.83 13.19
CA SER A 151 0.26 -18.46 12.87
C SER A 151 0.19 -17.18 12.05
N GLY A 152 0.92 -16.13 12.42
CA GLY A 152 0.96 -14.88 11.67
C GLY A 152 1.53 -15.06 10.27
N ARG A 153 2.56 -15.90 10.11
CA ARG A 153 3.11 -16.27 8.81
C ARG A 153 2.11 -17.05 7.97
N GLN A 154 1.36 -17.97 8.57
CA GLN A 154 0.36 -18.77 7.88
C GLN A 154 -0.77 -17.89 7.33
N VAL A 155 -1.35 -17.03 8.17
CA VAL A 155 -2.39 -16.08 7.76
C VAL A 155 -1.86 -15.12 6.70
N GLY A 156 -0.65 -14.58 6.90
CA GLY A 156 -0.02 -13.71 5.93
C GLY A 156 0.15 -14.39 4.56
N ARG A 157 0.59 -15.66 4.54
CA ARG A 157 0.71 -16.44 3.30
C ARG A 157 -0.63 -16.58 2.57
N ASP A 158 -1.71 -16.77 3.31
CA ASP A 158 -3.04 -16.94 2.75
C ASP A 158 -3.58 -15.63 2.15
N VAL A 159 -3.17 -14.47 2.69
CA VAL A 159 -3.59 -13.14 2.21
C VAL A 159 -2.68 -12.58 1.11
N ILE A 160 -1.41 -12.98 1.01
CA ILE A 160 -0.49 -12.47 -0.03
C ILE A 160 -1.06 -12.68 -1.43
N GLY A 161 -1.55 -13.90 -1.72
CA GLY A 161 -2.01 -14.25 -3.07
C GLY A 161 -3.22 -13.43 -3.50
N SER A 162 -4.19 -13.25 -2.60
CA SER A 162 -5.39 -12.47 -2.89
C SER A 162 -5.07 -10.98 -3.05
N MET A 163 -4.25 -10.40 -2.18
CA MET A 163 -3.90 -8.98 -2.25
C MET A 163 -3.00 -8.64 -3.43
N ALA A 164 -2.06 -9.52 -3.80
CA ALA A 164 -1.22 -9.35 -4.99
C ALA A 164 -2.06 -9.38 -6.28
N ASN A 165 -3.03 -10.29 -6.37
CA ASN A 165 -3.96 -10.34 -7.51
C ASN A 165 -4.83 -9.08 -7.59
N ILE A 166 -5.34 -8.58 -6.45
CA ILE A 166 -6.10 -7.32 -6.42
C ILE A 166 -5.25 -6.17 -6.97
N LEU A 167 -3.99 -6.02 -6.50
CA LEU A 167 -3.09 -4.98 -7.02
C LEU A 167 -2.85 -5.13 -8.52
N LEU A 168 -2.57 -6.34 -8.99
CA LEU A 168 -2.39 -6.62 -10.42
C LEU A 168 -3.60 -6.14 -11.23
N PHE A 169 -4.81 -6.55 -10.84
CA PHE A 169 -6.01 -6.19 -11.58
C PHE A 169 -6.33 -4.70 -11.49
N VAL A 170 -6.11 -4.04 -10.35
CA VAL A 170 -6.34 -2.59 -10.22
C VAL A 170 -5.46 -1.81 -11.20
N TYR A 171 -4.16 -2.12 -11.27
CA TYR A 171 -3.25 -1.41 -12.18
C TYR A 171 -3.50 -1.76 -13.65
N ILE A 172 -3.65 -3.05 -13.98
CA ILE A 172 -3.92 -3.48 -15.36
C ILE A 172 -5.27 -2.93 -15.85
N SER A 173 -6.31 -2.89 -14.99
CA SER A 173 -7.60 -2.30 -15.35
C SER A 173 -7.50 -0.81 -15.67
N GLY A 174 -6.66 -0.08 -14.94
CA GLY A 174 -6.37 1.33 -15.21
C GLY A 174 -5.65 1.55 -16.54
N ALA A 175 -4.87 0.57 -17.01
CA ALA A 175 -4.18 0.60 -18.29
C ALA A 175 -5.04 0.17 -19.48
N ILE A 176 -6.24 -0.40 -19.29
CA ILE A 176 -7.08 -0.88 -20.41
C ILE A 176 -7.33 0.20 -21.48
N PRO A 177 -7.72 1.45 -21.14
CA PRO A 177 -7.99 2.46 -22.16
C PRO A 177 -6.79 2.75 -23.04
N SER A 178 -5.58 2.79 -22.47
CA SER A 178 -4.37 3.01 -23.24
C SER A 178 -3.99 1.80 -24.06
N LEU A 179 -4.07 0.58 -23.49
CA LEU A 179 -3.85 -0.66 -24.25
C LEU A 179 -4.74 -0.72 -25.50
N LEU A 180 -6.03 -0.38 -25.39
CA LEU A 180 -6.95 -0.33 -26.52
C LEU A 180 -6.57 0.73 -27.55
N LEU A 181 -6.10 1.90 -27.10
CA LEU A 181 -5.65 2.98 -27.99
C LEU A 181 -4.43 2.57 -28.82
N TYR A 182 -3.43 1.90 -28.23
CA TYR A 182 -2.25 1.44 -28.97
C TYR A 182 -2.57 0.31 -29.95
N LEU A 183 -3.34 -0.69 -29.50
CA LEU A 183 -3.79 -1.78 -30.36
C LEU A 183 -4.65 -1.26 -31.52
N GLY A 184 -5.50 -0.26 -31.27
CA GLY A 184 -6.30 0.42 -32.30
C GLY A 184 -5.44 1.19 -33.32
N ASN A 185 -4.27 1.67 -32.91
CA ASN A 185 -3.28 2.33 -33.77
C ASN A 185 -2.32 1.35 -34.47
N GLN A 186 -2.67 0.06 -34.54
CA GLN A 186 -1.89 -1.01 -35.17
C GLN A 186 -0.51 -1.29 -34.55
N TRP A 187 -0.29 -0.92 -33.28
CA TRP A 187 0.89 -1.38 -32.56
C TRP A 187 0.78 -2.89 -32.31
N SER A 188 1.90 -3.61 -32.35
CA SER A 188 1.88 -5.02 -32.00
C SER A 188 1.56 -5.19 -30.50
N PHE A 189 1.02 -6.36 -30.14
CA PHE A 189 0.77 -6.67 -28.72
C PHE A 189 2.04 -6.59 -27.87
N LYS A 190 3.17 -7.07 -28.42
CA LYS A 190 4.46 -7.04 -27.75
C LYS A 190 4.90 -5.60 -27.48
N GLU A 191 4.85 -4.74 -28.49
CA GLU A 191 5.20 -3.32 -28.35
C GLU A 191 4.26 -2.64 -27.35
N THR A 192 2.96 -2.91 -27.40
CA THR A 192 2.01 -2.31 -26.47
C THR A 192 2.34 -2.65 -25.01
N VAL A 193 2.67 -3.91 -24.73
CA VAL A 193 3.03 -4.38 -23.38
C VAL A 193 4.38 -3.81 -22.94
N GLU A 194 5.42 -3.93 -23.75
CA GLU A 194 6.76 -3.46 -23.38
C GLU A 194 6.79 -1.94 -23.20
N GLN A 195 6.06 -1.21 -24.04
CA GLN A 195 6.11 0.24 -24.07
C GLN A 195 5.18 0.91 -23.05
N HIS A 196 4.09 0.24 -22.65
CA HIS A 196 2.99 0.87 -21.89
C HIS A 196 2.56 0.10 -20.62
N LEU A 197 3.20 -1.03 -20.29
CA LEU A 197 2.96 -1.70 -19.01
C LEU A 197 4.17 -1.69 -18.08
N SER A 198 5.31 -1.15 -18.53
CA SER A 198 6.54 -1.12 -17.72
C SER A 198 6.34 -0.44 -16.35
N LEU A 199 5.67 0.71 -16.33
CA LEU A 199 5.36 1.45 -15.11
C LEU A 199 4.33 0.72 -14.24
N GLU A 200 3.30 0.13 -14.85
CA GLU A 200 2.27 -0.62 -14.12
C GLU A 200 2.84 -1.89 -13.49
N PHE A 201 3.68 -2.63 -14.21
CA PHE A 201 4.37 -3.79 -13.64
C PHE A 201 5.25 -3.40 -12.46
N LEU A 202 5.98 -2.29 -12.56
CA LEU A 202 6.78 -1.82 -11.43
C LEU A 202 5.90 -1.45 -10.22
N ARG A 203 4.74 -0.81 -10.43
CA ARG A 203 3.79 -0.54 -9.35
C ARG A 203 3.25 -1.82 -8.70
N VAL A 204 2.92 -2.84 -9.50
CA VAL A 204 2.48 -4.15 -9.01
C VAL A 204 3.57 -4.83 -8.19
N ILE A 205 4.81 -4.85 -8.69
CA ILE A 205 5.95 -5.46 -8.00
C ILE A 205 6.24 -4.73 -6.68
N ALA A 206 6.31 -3.40 -6.72
CA ALA A 206 6.57 -2.58 -5.53
C ALA A 206 5.47 -2.73 -4.48
N GLY A 207 4.19 -2.73 -4.89
CA GLY A 207 3.06 -2.95 -4.00
C GLY A 207 3.05 -4.36 -3.39
N SER A 208 3.34 -5.38 -4.20
CA SER A 208 3.45 -6.77 -3.74
C SER A 208 4.60 -6.96 -2.75
N LEU A 209 5.74 -6.29 -2.98
CA LEU A 209 6.85 -6.27 -2.03
C LEU A 209 6.41 -5.69 -0.68
N GLY A 210 5.64 -4.60 -0.69
CA GLY A 210 5.06 -4.01 0.52
C GLY A 210 4.16 -4.97 1.27
N ILE A 211 3.33 -5.76 0.58
CA ILE A 211 2.48 -6.79 1.20
C ILE A 211 3.33 -7.88 1.86
N VAL A 212 4.31 -8.43 1.12
CA VAL A 212 5.15 -9.53 1.61
C VAL A 212 5.98 -9.11 2.82
N LEU A 213 6.59 -7.92 2.80
CA LEU A 213 7.38 -7.40 3.91
C LEU A 213 6.51 -7.07 5.13
N SER A 214 5.25 -6.73 4.92
CA SER A 214 4.36 -6.34 6.02
C SER A 214 4.07 -7.46 7.01
N ILE A 215 4.10 -8.71 6.57
CA ILE A 215 3.81 -9.88 7.41
C ILE A 215 4.87 -10.07 8.50
N PRO A 216 6.17 -10.27 8.18
CA PRO A 216 7.18 -10.41 9.21
C PRO A 216 7.26 -9.16 10.09
N ILE A 217 7.10 -7.95 9.51
CA ILE A 217 7.12 -6.70 10.27
C ILE A 217 5.96 -6.65 11.28
N ALA A 218 4.72 -6.91 10.85
CA ALA A 218 3.55 -6.92 11.71
C ALA A 218 3.70 -7.90 12.89
N VAL A 219 4.19 -9.11 12.63
CA VAL A 219 4.42 -10.12 13.66
C VAL A 219 5.53 -9.67 14.63
N LEU A 220 6.64 -9.10 14.13
CA LEU A 220 7.73 -8.59 14.97
C LEU A 220 7.25 -7.47 15.90
N PHE A 221 6.52 -6.49 15.37
CA PHE A 221 5.96 -5.39 16.15
C PHE A 221 4.99 -5.90 17.23
N PHE A 222 4.13 -6.85 16.87
CA PHE A 222 3.21 -7.47 17.82
C PHE A 222 3.95 -8.20 18.97
N LEU A 223 4.97 -9.00 18.62
CA LEU A 223 5.78 -9.74 19.61
C LEU A 223 6.61 -8.81 20.50
N ALA A 224 7.17 -7.73 19.94
CA ALA A 224 7.96 -6.75 20.69
C ALA A 224 7.12 -6.10 21.80
N VAL A 225 5.90 -5.64 21.47
CA VAL A 225 5.01 -5.02 22.45
C VAL A 225 4.48 -6.04 23.47
N ARG A 226 4.28 -7.30 23.08
CA ARG A 226 3.89 -8.36 24.03
C ARG A 226 5.00 -8.64 25.06
N ARG A 227 6.28 -8.57 24.67
CA ARG A 227 7.40 -8.78 25.59
C ARG A 227 7.52 -7.69 26.65
N LEU A 228 7.23 -6.43 26.30
CA LEU A 228 7.24 -5.31 27.25
C LEU A 228 6.16 -5.40 28.35
N LYS A 229 5.22 -6.36 28.26
CA LYS A 229 4.19 -6.62 29.28
C LYS A 229 4.52 -7.77 30.24
N LYS A 230 5.54 -8.57 29.96
CA LYS A 230 6.02 -9.62 30.88
C LYS A 230 7.09 -9.06 31.78
#